data_AF-A0A0F0GKN9-F1
#
_entry.id   AF-A0A0F0GKN9-F1
#
_cell.length_a   1.000
_cell.length_b   1.000
_cell.length_c   1.000
_cell.angle_alpha   90.00
_cell.angle_beta   90.00
_cell.angle_gamma   90.00
#
_symmetry.space_group_name_H-M   'P 1'
#
loop_
_entity.id
_entity.type
_entity.pdbx_description
1 polymer ?
#
loop_
_entity_poly.entity_id
_entity_poly.type
_entity_poly.pdbx_seq_one_letter_code
_entity_poly.pdbx_strand_id
1 'polypeptide(L)' 'MGLELSLEAKKLLGKKGYDPILGARPLRRTIQRDIEDHLSQKILCGELRAGHTVVVGVEGEG' A
#
# COMPACT_ATOMS: atom_id res chain seq x y z
N MET A 1 13.49 8.01 2.95
CA MET A 1 12.50 7.05 3.49
C MET A 1 12.26 6.06 2.37
N GLY A 2 12.55 4.78 2.61
CA GLY A 2 12.35 3.71 1.62
C GLY A 2 10.97 3.10 1.76
N LEU A 3 10.37 2.66 0.66
CA LEU A 3 9.15 1.87 0.66
C LEU A 3 9.37 0.63 -0.19
N GLU A 4 9.28 -0.54 0.43
CA GLU A 4 9.43 -1.82 -0.23
C GLU A 4 8.11 -2.58 -0.14
N LEU A 5 7.55 -2.96 -1.29
CA LEU A 5 6.36 -3.81 -1.33
C LEU A 5 6.74 -5.24 -1.65
N SER A 6 6.25 -6.17 -0.83
CA SER A 6 6.31 -7.59 -1.12
C SER A 6 5.58 -7.94 -2.42
N LEU A 7 5.96 -9.06 -3.04
CA LEU A 7 5.30 -9.53 -4.27
C LEU A 7 3.80 -9.78 -4.06
N GLU A 8 3.43 -10.35 -2.91
CA GLU A 8 2.04 -10.62 -2.56
C GLU A 8 1.24 -9.32 -2.38
N ALA A 9 1.84 -8.27 -1.80
CA ALA A 9 1.19 -6.96 -1.69
C ALA A 9 0.91 -6.36 -3.06
N LYS A 10 1.87 -6.45 -3.99
CA LYS A 10 1.68 -6.01 -5.38
C LYS A 10 0.55 -6.76 -6.06
N LYS A 11 0.48 -8.09 -5.90
CA LYS A 11 -0.61 -8.90 -6.45
C LYS A 11 -1.97 -8.54 -5.86
N LEU A 12 -2.05 -8.33 -4.54
CA LEU A 12 -3.30 -7.97 -3.87
C LEU A 12 -3.80 -6.59 -4.32
N LEU A 13 -2.91 -5.60 -4.39
CA LEU A 13 -3.24 -4.27 -4.90
C LEU A 13 -3.70 -4.33 -6.36
N GLY A 14 -3.04 -5.14 -7.18
CA GLY A 14 -3.47 -5.39 -8.56
C GLY A 14 -4.87 -5.98 -8.63
N LYS A 15 -5.17 -7.00 -7.81
CA LYS A 15 -6.52 -7.60 -7.74
C LYS A 15 -7.60 -6.62 -7.26
N LYS A 16 -7.31 -5.83 -6.21
CA LYS A 16 -8.26 -4.85 -5.66
C LYS A 16 -8.42 -3.60 -6.51
N GLY A 17 -7.36 -3.20 -7.21
CA GLY A 17 -7.28 -1.97 -7.98
C GLY A 17 -7.59 -2.12 -9.46
N TYR A 18 -7.86 -3.34 -9.91
CA TYR A 18 -8.25 -3.64 -11.27
C TYR A 18 -9.76 -3.83 -11.36
N ASP A 19 -10.38 -3.11 -12.29
CA ASP A 19 -11.77 -3.29 -12.65
C ASP A 19 -11.84 -3.65 -14.15
N PRO A 20 -12.62 -4.67 -14.56
CA PRO A 20 -12.68 -5.09 -15.97
C PRO A 20 -13.15 -4.00 -16.95
N ILE A 21 -13.96 -3.05 -16.48
CA ILE A 21 -14.52 -1.97 -17.30
C ILE A 21 -13.61 -0.74 -17.25
N LEU A 22 -13.03 -0.43 -16.08
CA LEU A 22 -12.23 0.78 -15.85
C LEU A 22 -10.71 0.54 -15.97
N GLY A 23 -10.26 -0.71 -16.13
CA GLY A 23 -8.86 -1.10 -16.10
C GLY A 23 -8.20 -0.78 -14.76
N ALA A 24 -6.94 -0.33 -14.79
CA ALA A 24 -6.18 0.04 -13.60
C ALA A 24 -6.53 1.43 -13.03
N ARG A 25 -7.57 2.12 -13.53
CA ARG A 25 -7.96 3.45 -13.03
C ARG A 25 -8.25 3.46 -11.51
N PRO A 26 -8.92 2.44 -10.93
CA PRO A 26 -9.14 2.38 -9.48
C PRO A 26 -7.85 2.16 -8.67
N LEU A 27 -6.79 1.62 -9.28
CA LEU A 27 -5.56 1.20 -8.60
C LEU A 27 -4.92 2.30 -7.76
N ARG A 28 -4.88 3.52 -8.30
CA ARG A 28 -4.34 4.68 -7.57
C ARG A 28 -5.11 4.92 -6.27
N ARG A 29 -6.43 4.82 -6.30
CA ARG A 29 -7.29 5.01 -5.13
C ARG A 29 -7.13 3.89 -4.12
N THR A 30 -6.89 2.66 -4.58
CA THR A 30 -6.58 1.51 -3.72
C THR A 30 -5.24 1.69 -3.01
N ILE A 31 -4.18 2.09 -3.73
CA ILE A 31 -2.86 2.36 -3.14
C ILE A 31 -2.96 3.48 -2.09
N GLN A 32 -3.68 4.56 -2.41
CA GLN A 32 -3.85 5.67 -1.48
C GLN A 32 -4.50 5.20 -0.17
N ARG A 33 -5.64 4.51 -0.26
CA ARG A 33 -6.36 4.03 0.94
C ARG A 33 -5.62 2.95 1.71
N ASP A 34 -5.08 1.94 1.03
CA ASP A 34 -4.52 0.78 1.71
C ASP A 34 -3.08 1.05 2.20
N ILE A 35 -2.36 1.99 1.58
CA ILE A 35 -0.95 2.28 1.90
C ILE A 35 -0.74 3.71 2.35
N GLU A 36 -1.01 4.71 1.50
CA GLU A 36 -0.60 6.09 1.78
C GLU A 36 -1.29 6.68 3.02
N ASP A 37 -2.58 6.39 3.20
CA ASP A 37 -3.36 6.87 4.35
C ASP A 37 -2.79 6.30 5.66
N HIS A 38 -2.49 5.00 5.71
CA HIS A 38 -1.87 4.36 6.88
C HIS A 38 -0.46 4.88 7.15
N LEU A 39 0.35 5.05 6.12
CA LEU A 39 1.69 5.63 6.26
C LEU A 39 1.62 7.05 6.80
N SER A 40 0.69 7.86 6.30
CA SER A 40 0.48 9.23 6.73
C SER A 40 0.14 9.30 8.22
N GLN A 41 -0.76 8.45 8.70
CA GLN A 41 -1.09 8.36 10.13
C GLN A 41 0.13 8.01 10.98
N LYS A 42 0.90 6.99 10.58
CA LYS A 42 2.11 6.56 11.33
C LYS A 42 3.21 7.62 11.34
N ILE A 43 3.34 8.40 10.26
CA ILE A 43 4.25 9.55 10.21
C ILE A 43 3.78 10.64 11.18
N LEU A 44 2.48 10.97 11.18
CA LEU A 44 1.90 11.97 12.07
C LEU A 44 2.01 11.57 13.56
N CYS A 45 1.88 10.28 13.88
CA CYS A 45 2.10 9.73 15.22
C CYS A 45 3.60 9.69 15.62
N GLY A 46 4.52 10.00 14.70
CA GLY A 46 5.96 10.00 14.96
C GLY A 46 6.60 8.60 14.99
N GLU A 47 5.86 7.56 14.62
CA GLU A 47 6.32 6.17 14.53
C GLU A 47 7.25 5.97 13.32
N LEU A 48 6.97 6.67 12.22
CA LEU A 48 7.80 6.67 11.02
C LEU A 48 8.57 7.98 10.88
N ARG A 49 9.89 7.87 10.67
CA ARG A 49 10.81 9.01 10.56
C ARG A 49 11.62 8.95 9.28
N ALA A 50 12.13 10.11 8.88
CA ALA A 50 13.05 10.22 7.77
C ALA A 50 14.27 9.31 8.00
N GLY A 51 14.53 8.42 7.03
CA GLY A 51 15.60 7.43 7.10
C GLY A 51 15.13 5.99 7.29
N HIS A 52 13.88 5.77 7.71
CA HIS A 52 13.33 4.41 7.82
C HIS A 52 12.99 3.83 6.43
N THR A 53 13.12 2.51 6.32
CA THR A 53 12.60 1.72 5.20
C THR A 53 11.36 0.99 5.68
N VAL A 54 10.22 1.27 5.07
CA VAL A 54 8.94 0.63 5.38
C VAL A 54 8.74 -0.54 4.43
N VAL A 55 8.54 -1.73 5.00
CA VAL A 55 8.23 -2.93 4.24
C VAL A 55 6.72 -3.19 4.35
N VAL A 56 6.04 -3.21 3.22
CA VAL A 56 4.60 -3.47 3.11
C VAL A 56 4.39 -4.91 2.68
N GLY A 57 3.92 -5.71 3.63
CA GLY A 57 3.48 -7.09 3.44
C GLY A 57 1.97 -7.19 3.24
N VAL A 58 1.51 -8.41 2.97
CA VAL A 58 0.12 -8.78 3.16
C VAL A 58 0.07 -9.66 4.39
N GLU A 59 -0.70 -9.28 5.39
CA GLU A 59 -1.14 -10.21 6.43
C GLU A 59 -2.39 -10.91 5.90
N GLY A 60 -2.31 -12.23 5.74
CA GLY A 60 -3.43 -13.06 5.37
C GLY A 60 -3.42 -14.31 6.23
N GLU A 61 -4.48 -14.49 7.01
CA GLU A 61 -5.08 -15.81 7.15
C GLU A 61 -5.94 -16.03 5.89
N GLY A 62 -5.59 -17.03 5.07
CA GLY A 62 -6.53 -17.65 4.10
C GLY A 62 -6.88 -16.87 2.85
#